data_AF-A0A1Q3HN14-F1
#
_entry.id   AF-A0A1Q3HN14-F1
#
_cell.length_a   1.000
_cell.length_b   1.000
_cell.length_c   1.000
_cell.angle_alpha   90.00
_cell.angle_beta   90.00
_cell.angle_gamma   90.00
#
_symmetry.space_group_name_H-M   'P 1'
#
loop_
_entity.id
_entity.type
_entity.pdbx_description
1 polymer ?
#
loop_
_entity_poly.entity_id
_entity_poly.type
_entity_poly.pdbx_seq_one_letter_code
_entity_poly.pdbx_strand_id
1 'polypeptide(L)'
;MKWVVLPALLLATAAGAESPSPWDFGNFLEPLRVPGASAETCESCHPEVYEAWTRSRHRRSLDNAVFLDGFAAEPHPRCVYCHAPLEEQAKAAMRRRAALIRERSLASVPRESLAHEGITCVTCHVREGVVLTANPKPPEADHPLRSEPKLAEPSFCASCHEFLGHEVVDGRSVLTSEKMQTTWSEWRDWRNRGGQGTCQSCHMPGKSHAFRGAYDRDFLRGALSLRLERTRGQLVAILESRGVGHAFPTGDVFRHLTVWADDKPVARLGQTFELTASEGGGLHVRRTGNTALQPFEPTRVALPTGTRRVRVTYHYAEDRHERRGTVPRDQLVIELAAQDAPARR
;
A
#
# COMPACT_ATOMS: atom_id res chain seq x y z
N MET A 1 -62.97 -18.19 32.86
CA MET A 1 -61.54 -18.51 32.61
C MET A 1 -60.93 -17.39 31.79
N LYS A 2 -60.06 -16.58 32.39
CA LYS A 2 -59.41 -15.44 31.74
C LYS A 2 -58.18 -15.95 30.97
N TRP A 3 -58.10 -15.62 29.68
CA TRP A 3 -56.94 -15.91 28.85
C TRP A 3 -55.82 -14.92 29.17
N VAL A 4 -54.67 -15.43 29.62
CA VAL A 4 -53.45 -14.64 29.81
C VAL A 4 -52.65 -14.75 28.52
N VAL A 5 -52.46 -13.62 27.83
CA VAL A 5 -51.55 -13.50 26.69
C VAL A 5 -50.16 -13.19 27.25
N LEU A 6 -49.21 -14.12 27.11
CA LEU A 6 -47.79 -13.85 27.38
C LEU A 6 -47.20 -13.05 26.22
N PRO A 7 -46.49 -11.93 26.46
CA PRO A 7 -45.76 -11.25 25.40
C PRO A 7 -44.50 -12.06 25.06
N ALA A 8 -44.31 -12.37 23.79
CA ALA A 8 -43.06 -12.93 23.29
C ALA A 8 -41.98 -11.84 23.36
N LEU A 9 -41.05 -11.96 24.30
CA LEU A 9 -39.80 -11.20 24.27
C LEU A 9 -38.97 -11.69 23.06
N LEU A 10 -38.95 -10.89 22.00
CA LEU A 10 -37.94 -10.98 20.96
C LEU A 10 -36.59 -10.59 21.58
N LEU A 11 -35.83 -11.59 22.03
CA LEU A 11 -34.40 -11.46 22.27
C LEU A 11 -33.74 -11.16 20.93
N ALA A 12 -33.42 -9.89 20.68
CA ALA A 12 -32.49 -9.51 19.64
C ALA A 12 -31.18 -10.24 19.94
N THR A 13 -30.84 -11.23 19.11
CA THR A 13 -29.50 -11.80 19.09
C THR A 13 -28.58 -10.66 18.64
N ALA A 14 -27.92 -10.03 19.61
CA ALA A 14 -26.74 -9.24 19.33
C ALA A 14 -25.79 -10.18 18.59
N ALA A 15 -25.64 -9.99 17.28
CA ALA A 15 -24.55 -10.59 16.52
C ALA A 15 -23.29 -10.24 17.31
N GLY A 16 -22.65 -11.27 17.86
CA GLY A 16 -21.45 -11.09 18.66
C GLY A 16 -20.46 -10.28 17.84
N ALA A 17 -20.10 -9.10 18.34
CA ALA A 17 -18.91 -8.44 17.85
C ALA A 17 -17.77 -9.42 18.12
N GLU A 18 -17.29 -10.09 17.07
CA GLU A 18 -16.06 -10.87 17.14
C GLU A 18 -15.01 -9.95 17.78
N SER A 19 -14.39 -10.43 18.85
CA SER A 19 -13.19 -9.78 19.39
C SER A 19 -12.25 -9.50 18.22
N PRO A 20 -11.79 -8.25 18.04
CA PRO A 20 -11.03 -7.88 16.86
C PRO A 20 -9.86 -8.85 16.71
N SER A 21 -9.69 -9.36 15.48
CA SER A 21 -8.59 -10.24 15.17
C SER A 21 -7.29 -9.65 15.73
N PRO A 22 -6.35 -10.44 16.28
CA PRO A 22 -5.02 -9.93 16.67
C PRO A 22 -4.22 -9.34 15.49
N TRP A 23 -4.81 -9.40 14.29
CA TRP A 23 -4.34 -8.89 13.01
C TRP A 23 -5.21 -7.75 12.47
N ASP A 24 -6.18 -7.25 13.23
CA ASP A 24 -6.94 -6.07 12.86
C ASP A 24 -6.10 -4.81 13.12
N PHE A 25 -5.25 -4.50 12.14
CA PHE A 25 -4.57 -3.22 12.04
C PHE A 25 -5.46 -2.16 11.37
N GLY A 26 -6.62 -2.54 10.83
CA GLY A 26 -7.31 -1.85 9.75
C GLY A 26 -7.88 -0.48 10.12
N ASN A 27 -8.06 -0.21 11.41
CA ASN A 27 -8.50 1.10 11.85
C ASN A 27 -7.36 2.12 12.00
N PHE A 28 -6.08 1.72 12.12
CA PHE A 28 -4.91 2.61 12.33
C PHE A 28 -5.15 3.83 13.24
N LEU A 29 -5.97 3.69 14.29
CA LEU A 29 -6.21 4.76 15.26
C LEU A 29 -5.27 4.67 16.46
N GLU A 30 -4.65 3.51 16.67
CA GLU A 30 -3.69 3.24 17.73
C GLU A 30 -2.50 2.43 17.20
N PRO A 31 -1.31 2.55 17.82
CA PRO A 31 -0.18 1.70 17.49
C PRO A 31 -0.37 0.28 18.03
N LEU A 32 0.37 -0.67 17.46
CA LEU A 32 0.45 -2.05 17.92
C LEU A 32 1.18 -2.12 19.28
N ARG A 33 0.49 -2.63 20.30
CA ARG A 33 1.03 -2.85 21.64
C ARG A 33 1.67 -4.23 21.75
N VAL A 34 2.77 -4.42 21.02
CA VAL A 34 3.65 -5.59 21.13
C VAL A 34 5.02 -5.06 21.57
N PRO A 35 5.66 -5.65 22.60
CA PRO A 35 7.01 -5.27 22.99
C PRO A 35 7.95 -5.32 21.78
N GLY A 36 8.65 -4.21 21.53
CA GLY A 36 9.60 -4.13 20.43
C GLY A 36 10.82 -5.00 20.69
N ALA A 37 11.32 -5.63 19.64
CA ALA A 37 12.67 -6.19 19.58
C ALA A 37 13.25 -5.81 18.22
N SER A 38 14.53 -5.47 18.20
CA SER A 38 15.22 -5.15 16.95
C SER A 38 15.27 -6.37 16.05
N ALA A 39 15.09 -6.16 14.75
CA ALA A 39 15.31 -7.20 13.74
C ALA A 39 16.73 -7.79 13.79
N GLU A 40 17.72 -7.04 14.29
CA GLU A 40 19.10 -7.53 14.48
C GLU A 40 19.16 -8.75 15.41
N THR A 41 18.22 -8.86 16.37
CA THR A 41 18.13 -10.05 17.24
C THR A 41 17.75 -11.32 16.47
N CYS A 42 17.12 -11.18 15.31
CA CYS A 42 16.73 -12.28 14.44
C CYS A 42 17.82 -12.64 13.42
N GLU A 43 18.73 -11.71 13.11
CA GLU A 43 19.72 -11.85 12.03
C GLU A 43 20.64 -13.07 12.22
N SER A 44 21.09 -13.31 13.46
CA SER A 44 22.06 -14.39 13.75
C SER A 44 21.56 -15.80 13.36
N CYS A 45 20.24 -16.06 13.46
CA CYS A 45 19.63 -17.34 13.07
C CYS A 45 18.86 -17.28 11.74
N HIS A 46 18.54 -16.08 11.24
CA HIS A 46 17.77 -15.86 10.01
C HIS A 46 18.43 -14.82 9.07
N PRO A 47 19.70 -15.00 8.70
CA PRO A 47 20.46 -13.98 7.98
C PRO A 47 19.86 -13.68 6.59
N GLU A 48 19.39 -14.68 5.85
CA GLU A 48 18.80 -14.45 4.51
C GLU A 48 17.47 -13.70 4.57
N VAL A 49 16.66 -13.97 5.60
CA VAL A 49 15.37 -13.28 5.81
C VAL A 49 15.62 -11.84 6.22
N TYR A 50 16.55 -11.61 7.15
CA TYR A 50 16.96 -10.29 7.59
C TYR A 50 17.49 -9.47 6.40
N GLU A 51 18.44 -10.01 5.64
CA GLU A 51 19.02 -9.40 4.44
C GLU A 51 17.96 -9.09 3.35
N ALA A 52 16.94 -9.93 3.20
CA ALA A 52 15.82 -9.64 2.30
C ALA A 52 14.96 -8.48 2.83
N TRP A 53 14.66 -8.47 4.13
CA TRP A 53 13.89 -7.42 4.78
C TRP A 53 14.61 -6.07 4.76
N THR A 54 15.92 -6.01 5.01
CA THR A 54 16.69 -4.75 5.03
C THR A 54 16.58 -3.97 3.71
N ARG A 55 16.43 -4.69 2.59
CA ARG A 55 16.22 -4.11 1.25
C ARG A 55 14.77 -3.83 0.89
N SER A 56 13.82 -4.25 1.73
CA SER A 56 12.39 -4.14 1.46
C SER A 56 11.83 -2.74 1.69
N ARG A 57 10.63 -2.48 1.16
CA ARG A 57 9.90 -1.24 1.48
C ARG A 57 9.19 -1.27 2.82
N HIS A 58 9.03 -2.44 3.44
CA HIS A 58 8.60 -2.55 4.84
C HIS A 58 9.66 -1.99 5.79
N ARG A 59 10.94 -2.33 5.60
CA ARG A 59 12.05 -1.72 6.34
C ARG A 59 12.14 -0.21 6.16
N ARG A 60 11.78 0.26 4.96
CA ARG A 60 11.89 1.67 4.55
C ARG A 60 10.57 2.44 4.67
N SER A 61 9.61 1.92 5.44
CA SER A 61 8.27 2.50 5.49
C SER A 61 8.27 3.88 6.12
N LEU A 62 9.04 4.12 7.20
CA LEU A 62 9.07 5.41 7.89
C LEU A 62 10.08 6.42 7.30
N ASP A 63 11.10 5.96 6.58
CA ASP A 63 12.20 6.80 6.10
C ASP A 63 12.22 7.00 4.57
N ASN A 64 11.14 6.61 3.90
CA ASN A 64 10.95 6.87 2.49
C ASN A 64 10.70 8.37 2.24
N ALA A 65 11.36 8.94 1.22
CA ALA A 65 11.26 10.37 0.91
C ALA A 65 9.84 10.82 0.54
N VAL A 66 9.08 10.01 -0.20
CA VAL A 66 7.67 10.30 -0.55
C VAL A 66 6.81 10.33 0.70
N PHE A 67 6.99 9.34 1.59
CA PHE A 67 6.31 9.31 2.88
C PHE A 67 6.66 10.54 3.73
N LEU A 68 7.94 10.87 3.89
CA LEU A 68 8.38 11.99 4.73
C LEU A 68 7.90 13.35 4.20
N ASP A 69 7.82 13.52 2.86
CA ASP A 69 7.24 14.72 2.26
C ASP A 69 5.73 14.79 2.50
N GLY A 70 5.01 13.68 2.32
CA GLY A 70 3.58 13.59 2.63
C GLY A 70 3.28 13.82 4.11
N PHE A 71 4.06 13.21 5.00
CA PHE A 71 3.96 13.42 6.45
C PHE A 71 4.29 14.86 6.85
N ALA A 72 5.24 15.53 6.19
CA ALA A 72 5.50 16.94 6.46
C ALA A 72 4.30 17.83 6.07
N ALA A 73 3.52 17.44 5.06
CA ALA A 73 2.30 18.14 4.66
C ALA A 73 1.11 17.81 5.59
N GLU A 74 0.98 16.55 6.00
CA GLU A 74 -0.11 16.04 6.83
C GLU A 74 0.46 15.19 7.99
N PRO A 75 1.01 15.82 9.06
CA PRO A 75 1.82 15.12 10.05
C PRO A 75 0.99 14.32 11.07
N HIS A 76 0.01 13.54 10.63
CA HIS A 76 -0.95 12.88 11.50
C HIS A 76 -0.38 11.57 12.11
N PRO A 77 -0.60 11.28 13.42
CA PRO A 77 -0.12 10.04 14.06
C PRO A 77 -0.52 8.74 13.33
N ARG A 78 -1.73 8.72 12.74
CA ARG A 78 -2.24 7.63 11.89
C ARG A 78 -1.24 7.17 10.83
N CYS A 79 -0.52 8.10 10.19
CA CYS A 79 0.48 7.79 9.19
C CYS A 79 1.59 6.91 9.78
N VAL A 80 2.00 7.21 11.01
CA VAL A 80 3.03 6.45 11.73
C VAL A 80 2.52 5.09 12.20
N TYR A 81 1.24 4.96 12.57
CA TYR A 81 0.67 3.68 13.02
C TYR A 81 0.62 2.60 11.93
N CYS A 82 0.77 2.97 10.65
CA CYS A 82 1.02 2.01 9.57
C CYS A 82 2.52 1.91 9.22
N HIS A 83 3.22 3.05 9.16
CA HIS A 83 4.61 3.09 8.69
C HIS A 83 5.68 2.72 9.74
N ALA A 84 5.35 2.73 11.03
CA ALA A 84 6.18 2.26 12.14
C ALA A 84 5.26 1.85 13.30
N PRO A 85 4.56 0.71 13.14
CA PRO A 85 3.34 0.42 13.88
C PRO A 85 3.55 0.07 15.34
N LEU A 86 4.75 -0.35 15.77
CA LEU A 86 4.97 -0.70 17.19
C LEU A 86 4.87 0.56 18.06
N GLU A 87 4.29 0.43 19.25
CA GLU A 87 4.08 1.56 20.16
C GLU A 87 5.37 2.34 20.46
N GLU A 88 6.48 1.63 20.68
CA GLU A 88 7.80 2.23 20.91
C GLU A 88 8.29 3.04 19.69
N GLN A 89 8.13 2.49 18.49
CA GLN A 89 8.50 3.15 17.24
C GLN A 89 7.68 4.42 17.03
N ALA A 90 6.36 4.31 17.19
CA ALA A 90 5.43 5.41 17.02
C ALA A 90 5.71 6.54 18.03
N LYS A 91 5.96 6.20 19.31
CA LYS A 91 6.35 7.18 20.34
C LYS A 91 7.67 7.87 19.98
N ALA A 92 8.67 7.14 19.52
CA ALA A 92 9.97 7.70 19.15
C ALA A 92 9.85 8.69 17.97
N ALA A 93 9.12 8.32 16.91
CA ALA A 93 8.88 9.19 15.76
C ALA A 93 8.07 10.44 16.15
N MET A 94 6.97 10.26 16.90
CA MET A 94 6.09 11.36 17.27
C MET A 94 6.72 12.35 18.26
N ARG A 95 7.63 11.91 19.13
CA ARG A 95 8.46 12.81 19.97
C ARG A 95 9.34 13.74 19.14
N ARG A 96 9.70 13.35 17.92
CA ARG A 96 10.53 14.13 16.99
C ARG A 96 9.71 14.77 15.86
N ARG A 97 8.37 14.75 15.91
CA ARG A 97 7.45 15.21 14.85
C ARG A 97 7.86 16.55 14.23
N ALA A 98 8.14 17.57 15.03
CA ALA A 98 8.54 18.90 14.52
C ALA A 98 9.84 18.86 13.71
N ALA A 99 10.82 18.07 14.14
CA ALA A 99 12.07 17.87 13.42
C ALA A 99 11.85 17.05 12.14
N LEU A 100 11.03 15.99 12.19
CA LEU A 100 10.66 15.21 11.00
C LEU A 100 10.00 16.08 9.91
N ILE A 101 9.09 16.98 10.29
CA ILE A 101 8.45 17.92 9.36
C ILE A 101 9.47 18.88 8.73
N ARG A 102 10.35 19.46 9.56
CA ARG A 102 11.35 20.44 9.09
C ARG A 102 12.42 19.80 8.22
N GLU A 103 12.94 18.65 8.63
CA GLU A 103 14.10 17.99 8.04
C GLU A 103 13.73 17.00 6.94
N ARG A 104 12.48 16.52 6.89
CA ARG A 104 12.03 15.43 6.01
C ARG A 104 13.00 14.23 6.03
N SER A 105 13.45 13.86 7.24
CA SER A 105 14.35 12.74 7.47
C SER A 105 14.22 12.25 8.91
N LEU A 106 14.69 11.04 9.19
CA LEU A 106 14.80 10.49 10.55
C LEU A 106 16.10 10.90 11.26
N ALA A 107 16.87 11.88 10.76
CA ALA A 107 18.19 12.21 11.30
C ALA A 107 18.17 12.65 12.78
N SER A 108 17.05 13.25 13.22
CA SER A 108 16.82 13.66 14.61
C SER A 108 16.32 12.54 15.54
N VAL A 109 16.02 11.36 14.99
CA VAL A 109 15.66 10.16 15.76
C VAL A 109 16.95 9.39 16.09
N PRO A 110 17.21 9.04 17.37
CA PRO A 110 18.41 8.28 17.75
C PRO A 110 18.58 7.01 16.90
N ARG A 111 19.81 6.69 16.49
CA ARG A 111 20.09 5.61 15.53
C ARG A 111 19.68 4.24 16.05
N GLU A 112 19.80 4.04 17.36
CA GLU A 112 19.41 2.86 18.11
C GLU A 112 17.88 2.71 18.26
N SER A 113 17.09 3.69 17.84
CA SER A 113 15.64 3.62 17.94
C SER A 113 15.05 2.63 16.93
N LEU A 114 14.14 1.78 17.39
CA LEU A 114 13.36 0.88 16.53
C LEU A 114 12.55 1.61 15.44
N ALA A 115 12.31 2.92 15.56
CA ALA A 115 11.62 3.69 14.53
C ALA A 115 12.33 3.63 13.17
N HIS A 116 13.66 3.47 13.18
CA HIS A 116 14.42 3.27 11.95
C HIS A 116 14.05 1.97 11.24
N GLU A 117 13.52 0.96 11.92
CA GLU A 117 13.21 -0.35 11.32
C GLU A 117 11.89 -0.39 10.54
N GLY A 118 11.04 0.64 10.65
CA GLY A 118 9.74 0.67 9.97
C GLY A 118 8.86 -0.53 10.35
N ILE A 119 8.28 -1.20 9.36
CA ILE A 119 7.58 -2.48 9.56
C ILE A 119 8.64 -3.58 9.72
N THR A 120 8.85 -4.02 10.96
CA THR A 120 9.91 -4.96 11.36
C THR A 120 9.37 -6.39 11.59
N CYS A 121 10.26 -7.35 11.87
CA CYS A 121 9.92 -8.76 12.09
C CYS A 121 8.80 -8.92 13.14
N VAL A 122 8.94 -8.25 14.28
CA VAL A 122 8.00 -8.28 15.40
C VAL A 122 6.60 -7.79 15.02
N THR A 123 6.49 -6.85 14.08
CA THR A 123 5.19 -6.34 13.61
C THR A 123 4.31 -7.48 13.09
N CYS A 124 4.88 -8.36 12.28
CA CYS A 124 4.15 -9.45 11.62
C CYS A 124 4.24 -10.78 12.36
N HIS A 125 5.37 -11.08 13.01
CA HIS A 125 5.67 -12.43 13.49
C HIS A 125 5.56 -12.62 15.00
N VAL A 126 5.29 -11.60 15.81
CA VAL A 126 5.24 -11.78 17.26
C VAL A 126 3.89 -11.35 17.83
N ARG A 127 3.26 -12.25 18.59
CA ARG A 127 2.07 -11.95 19.40
C ARG A 127 2.22 -12.60 20.75
N GLU A 128 1.90 -11.87 21.81
CA GLU A 128 1.91 -12.40 23.19
C GLU A 128 3.27 -13.01 23.58
N GLY A 129 4.37 -12.46 23.06
CA GLY A 129 5.74 -12.96 23.30
C GLY A 129 6.09 -14.26 22.55
N VAL A 130 5.23 -14.75 21.65
CA VAL A 130 5.44 -15.97 20.87
C VAL A 130 5.66 -15.64 19.40
N VAL A 131 6.65 -16.27 18.78
CA VAL A 131 6.93 -16.15 17.35
C VAL A 131 5.92 -16.99 16.56
N LEU A 132 5.42 -16.43 15.47
CA LEU A 132 4.36 -16.97 14.65
C LEU A 132 4.89 -17.37 13.28
N THR A 133 4.43 -18.52 12.80
CA THR A 133 4.85 -19.02 11.49
C THR A 133 3.72 -19.78 10.80
N ALA A 134 3.61 -19.63 9.48
CA ALA A 134 2.80 -20.51 8.66
C ALA A 134 3.53 -21.81 8.26
N ASN A 135 4.82 -21.94 8.62
CA ASN A 135 5.57 -23.16 8.36
C ASN A 135 5.17 -24.26 9.36
N PRO A 136 5.36 -25.53 9.00
CA PRO A 136 5.29 -26.61 9.97
C PRO A 136 6.20 -26.31 11.16
N LYS A 137 5.69 -26.53 12.37
CA LYS A 137 6.47 -26.35 13.61
C LYS A 137 7.64 -27.35 13.61
N PRO A 138 8.90 -26.89 13.78
CA PRO A 138 10.02 -27.80 13.93
C PRO A 138 9.93 -28.56 15.27
N PRO A 139 10.56 -29.75 15.39
CA PRO A 139 10.57 -30.53 16.63
C PRO A 139 11.16 -29.76 17.82
N GLU A 140 12.22 -28.96 17.56
CA GLU A 140 12.89 -28.10 18.53
C GLU A 140 12.96 -26.67 17.95
N ALA A 141 12.86 -25.67 18.82
CA ALA A 141 12.94 -24.26 18.44
C ALA A 141 13.65 -23.47 19.55
N ASP A 142 14.58 -22.60 19.15
CA ASP A 142 15.37 -21.75 20.07
C ASP A 142 14.53 -20.66 20.77
N HIS A 143 13.29 -20.45 20.31
CA HIS A 143 12.34 -19.52 20.90
C HIS A 143 10.89 -20.05 20.80
N PRO A 144 9.96 -19.58 21.66
CA PRO A 144 8.56 -19.99 21.61
C PRO A 144 7.96 -19.79 20.21
N LEU A 145 7.31 -20.84 19.70
CA LEU A 145 6.72 -20.85 18.36
C LEU A 145 5.27 -21.35 18.38
N ARG A 146 4.40 -20.62 17.68
CA ARG A 146 3.01 -21.00 17.43
C ARG A 146 2.72 -21.00 15.93
N SER A 147 2.02 -22.05 15.48
CA SER A 147 1.54 -22.13 14.09
C SER A 147 0.45 -21.09 13.87
N GLU A 148 0.56 -20.35 12.78
CA GLU A 148 -0.38 -19.33 12.34
C GLU A 148 -0.55 -19.41 10.81
N PRO A 149 -1.52 -20.21 10.33
CA PRO A 149 -1.82 -20.34 8.91
C PRO A 149 -2.17 -19.00 8.25
N LYS A 150 -2.69 -18.03 9.01
CA LYS A 150 -3.08 -16.71 8.49
C LYS A 150 -1.94 -16.01 7.76
N LEU A 151 -0.69 -16.20 8.19
CA LEU A 151 0.49 -15.60 7.55
C LEU A 151 0.67 -16.04 6.08
N ALA A 152 0.14 -17.20 5.70
CA ALA A 152 0.14 -17.69 4.31
C ALA A 152 -1.10 -17.27 3.50
N GLU A 153 -2.08 -16.60 4.11
CA GLU A 153 -3.30 -16.17 3.44
C GLU A 153 -3.19 -14.72 2.91
N PRO A 154 -3.70 -14.42 1.71
CA PRO A 154 -3.79 -13.05 1.17
C PRO A 154 -4.45 -12.04 2.12
N SER A 155 -5.44 -12.49 2.89
CA SER A 155 -6.22 -11.67 3.81
C SER A 155 -5.37 -11.10 4.97
N PHE A 156 -4.22 -11.70 5.29
CA PHE A 156 -3.27 -11.12 6.24
C PHE A 156 -2.77 -9.75 5.80
N CYS A 157 -2.42 -9.62 4.52
CA CYS A 157 -1.91 -8.37 3.94
C CYS A 157 -3.00 -7.27 3.89
N ALA A 158 -4.27 -7.66 3.79
CA ALA A 158 -5.40 -6.74 3.64
C ALA A 158 -5.52 -5.74 4.80
N SER A 159 -5.10 -6.15 5.99
CA SER A 159 -5.11 -5.31 7.20
C SER A 159 -4.29 -4.02 7.07
N CYS A 160 -3.22 -4.00 6.25
CA CYS A 160 -2.47 -2.79 5.88
C CYS A 160 -2.70 -2.35 4.44
N HIS A 161 -3.02 -3.27 3.54
CA HIS A 161 -3.17 -2.99 2.12
C HIS A 161 -4.60 -2.64 1.68
N GLU A 162 -5.49 -2.39 2.65
CA GLU A 162 -6.79 -1.77 2.44
C GLU A 162 -7.22 -1.04 3.72
N PHE A 163 -7.47 0.26 3.60
CA PHE A 163 -7.82 1.07 4.76
C PHE A 163 -8.72 2.25 4.41
N LEU A 164 -9.52 2.65 5.40
CA LEU A 164 -10.41 3.80 5.31
C LEU A 164 -9.63 5.10 5.40
N GLY A 165 -10.16 6.11 4.70
CA GLY A 165 -9.79 7.50 4.91
C GLY A 165 -10.16 7.97 6.30
N HIS A 166 -9.69 9.16 6.63
CA HIS A 166 -10.01 9.81 7.89
C HIS A 166 -10.24 11.30 7.68
N GLU A 167 -10.96 11.88 8.62
CA GLU A 167 -11.04 13.32 8.85
C GLU A 167 -10.62 13.63 10.27
N VAL A 168 -10.29 14.90 10.52
CA VAL A 168 -9.98 15.40 11.85
C VAL A 168 -11.17 16.22 12.36
N VAL A 169 -11.87 15.69 13.36
CA VAL A 169 -12.99 16.34 14.05
C VAL A 169 -12.57 16.56 15.51
N ASP A 170 -12.58 17.81 15.97
CA ASP A 170 -12.15 18.21 17.31
C ASP A 170 -10.78 17.65 17.72
N GLY A 171 -9.83 17.63 16.78
CA GLY A 171 -8.47 17.12 16.99
C GLY A 171 -8.37 15.59 17.06
N ARG A 172 -9.44 14.86 16.76
CA ARG A 172 -9.49 13.39 16.73
C ARG A 172 -9.70 12.89 15.31
N SER A 173 -9.01 11.79 14.97
CA SER A 173 -9.28 11.06 13.73
C SER A 173 -10.62 10.34 13.81
N VAL A 174 -11.48 10.59 12.84
CA VAL A 174 -12.72 9.85 12.59
C VAL A 174 -12.60 9.20 11.23
N LEU A 175 -12.87 7.89 11.14
CA LEU A 175 -12.80 7.16 9.88
C LEU A 175 -13.99 7.54 8.99
N THR A 176 -13.70 7.75 7.71
CA THR A 176 -14.74 7.96 6.70
C THR A 176 -15.14 6.64 6.06
N SER A 177 -16.24 6.63 5.31
CA SER A 177 -16.65 5.46 4.51
C SER A 177 -15.81 5.27 3.24
N GLU A 178 -15.05 6.27 2.83
CA GLU A 178 -14.19 6.21 1.64
C GLU A 178 -12.91 5.43 1.95
N LYS A 179 -12.48 4.55 1.03
CA LYS A 179 -11.19 3.85 1.13
C LYS A 179 -10.10 4.66 0.46
N MET A 180 -9.00 4.90 1.17
CA MET A 180 -7.79 5.49 0.57
C MET A 180 -6.97 4.45 -0.20
N GLN A 181 -7.02 3.20 0.23
CA GLN A 181 -6.36 2.11 -0.48
C GLN A 181 -7.33 0.94 -0.65
N THR A 182 -7.39 0.39 -1.86
CA THR A 182 -8.34 -0.67 -2.26
C THR A 182 -7.67 -1.93 -2.83
N THR A 183 -6.37 -2.12 -2.60
CA THR A 183 -5.59 -3.22 -3.19
C THR A 183 -6.17 -4.60 -2.87
N TRP A 184 -6.67 -4.80 -1.64
CA TRP A 184 -7.32 -6.06 -1.27
C TRP A 184 -8.61 -6.31 -2.07
N SER A 185 -9.51 -5.33 -2.13
CA SER A 185 -10.74 -5.42 -2.92
C SER A 185 -10.43 -5.66 -4.40
N GLU A 186 -9.47 -4.93 -4.98
CA GLU A 186 -9.02 -5.11 -6.36
C GLU A 186 -8.51 -6.53 -6.63
N TRP A 187 -7.72 -7.09 -5.70
CA TRP A 187 -7.23 -8.45 -5.80
C TRP A 187 -8.33 -9.50 -5.70
N ARG A 188 -9.30 -9.28 -4.80
CA ARG A 188 -10.44 -10.17 -4.65
C ARG A 188 -11.29 -10.20 -5.92
N ASP A 189 -11.50 -9.04 -6.54
CA ASP A 189 -12.25 -8.94 -7.80
C ASP A 189 -11.51 -9.68 -8.92
N TRP A 190 -10.20 -9.52 -9.04
CA TRP A 190 -9.38 -10.29 -9.99
C TRP A 190 -9.44 -11.80 -9.75
N ARG A 191 -9.38 -12.25 -8.50
CA ARG A 191 -9.55 -13.67 -8.13
C ARG A 191 -10.93 -14.20 -8.52
N ASN A 192 -11.98 -13.43 -8.27
CA ASN A 192 -13.35 -13.80 -8.63
C ASN A 192 -13.55 -13.90 -10.15
N ARG A 193 -12.74 -13.18 -10.94
CA ARG A 193 -12.68 -13.29 -12.42
C ARG A 193 -11.76 -14.41 -12.93
N GLY A 194 -11.25 -15.28 -12.06
CA GLY A 194 -10.45 -16.45 -12.43
C GLY A 194 -8.93 -16.25 -12.39
N GLY A 195 -8.45 -15.10 -11.90
CA GLY A 195 -7.03 -14.87 -11.65
C GLY A 195 -6.43 -15.87 -10.67
N GLN A 196 -5.14 -16.24 -10.81
CA GLN A 196 -4.46 -17.28 -10.02
C GLN A 196 -3.23 -16.77 -9.27
N GLY A 197 -3.14 -17.09 -7.97
CA GLY A 197 -2.03 -16.69 -7.10
C GLY A 197 -2.49 -15.97 -5.83
N THR A 198 -1.57 -15.77 -4.90
CA THR A 198 -1.74 -15.03 -3.63
C THR A 198 -0.87 -13.78 -3.62
N CYS A 199 -1.11 -12.87 -2.66
CA CYS A 199 -0.19 -11.75 -2.41
C CYS A 199 1.24 -12.28 -2.21
N GLN A 200 1.38 -13.32 -1.38
CA GLN A 200 2.64 -13.96 -1.06
C GLN A 200 3.32 -14.61 -2.27
N SER A 201 2.57 -15.28 -3.16
CA SER A 201 3.20 -15.97 -4.30
C SER A 201 3.90 -15.01 -5.26
N CYS A 202 3.40 -13.77 -5.39
CA CYS A 202 3.98 -12.76 -6.26
C CYS A 202 4.97 -11.84 -5.54
N HIS A 203 4.64 -11.38 -4.32
CA HIS A 203 5.45 -10.39 -3.59
C HIS A 203 6.49 -11.01 -2.65
N MET A 204 6.32 -12.28 -2.26
CA MET A 204 7.23 -13.06 -1.41
C MET A 204 7.66 -14.38 -2.09
N PRO A 205 8.17 -14.35 -3.34
CA PRO A 205 8.55 -15.57 -4.06
C PRO A 205 9.62 -16.32 -3.26
N GLY A 206 9.44 -17.64 -3.11
CA GLY A 206 10.33 -18.46 -2.27
C GLY A 206 10.34 -18.05 -0.79
N LYS A 207 9.27 -17.43 -0.29
CA LYS A 207 9.16 -16.87 1.08
C LYS A 207 10.14 -15.72 1.36
N SER A 208 10.66 -15.07 0.31
CA SER A 208 11.54 -13.92 0.46
C SER A 208 10.80 -12.74 1.12
N HIS A 209 11.44 -12.10 2.09
CA HIS A 209 10.94 -10.90 2.77
C HIS A 209 11.40 -9.61 2.09
N ALA A 210 11.75 -9.67 0.80
CA ALA A 210 12.07 -8.49 -0.01
C ALA A 210 10.82 -7.69 -0.41
N PHE A 211 9.63 -8.33 -0.39
CA PHE A 211 8.33 -7.71 -0.72
C PHE A 211 8.39 -6.91 -2.03
N ARG A 212 8.73 -7.58 -3.14
CA ARG A 212 8.95 -6.93 -4.45
C ARG A 212 7.75 -6.07 -4.83
N GLY A 213 7.98 -4.89 -5.38
CA GLY A 213 6.91 -3.96 -5.70
C GLY A 213 7.41 -2.83 -6.59
N ALA A 214 6.76 -1.67 -6.54
CA ALA A 214 7.06 -0.57 -7.44
C ALA A 214 8.50 -0.02 -7.32
N TYR A 215 9.21 -0.28 -6.22
CA TYR A 215 10.61 0.16 -6.06
C TYR A 215 11.65 -0.85 -6.56
N ASP A 216 11.22 -2.04 -6.98
CA ASP A 216 12.01 -2.95 -7.81
C ASP A 216 11.72 -2.58 -9.27
N ARG A 217 12.68 -1.91 -9.92
CA ARG A 217 12.46 -1.29 -11.25
C ARG A 217 12.21 -2.33 -12.34
N ASP A 218 12.85 -3.49 -12.26
CA ASP A 218 12.70 -4.53 -13.27
C ASP A 218 11.38 -5.26 -13.08
N PHE A 219 10.99 -5.52 -11.82
CA PHE A 219 9.65 -6.01 -11.49
C PHE A 219 8.56 -5.06 -11.98
N LEU A 220 8.71 -3.74 -11.74
CA LEU A 220 7.75 -2.73 -12.15
C LEU A 220 7.65 -2.60 -13.68
N ARG A 221 8.77 -2.62 -14.41
CA ARG A 221 8.76 -2.59 -15.88
C ARG A 221 8.11 -3.84 -16.46
N GLY A 222 8.38 -5.01 -15.88
CA GLY A 222 7.77 -6.28 -16.28
C GLY A 222 6.25 -6.32 -16.12
N ALA A 223 5.68 -5.44 -15.29
CA ALA A 223 4.26 -5.36 -15.02
C ALA A 223 3.44 -4.65 -16.11
N LEU A 224 4.08 -4.02 -17.10
CA LEU A 224 3.41 -3.26 -18.17
C LEU A 224 3.66 -3.88 -19.55
N SER A 225 2.59 -4.04 -20.33
CA SER A 225 2.64 -4.19 -21.79
C SER A 225 2.32 -2.85 -22.44
N LEU A 226 3.12 -2.43 -23.43
CA LEU A 226 2.78 -1.35 -24.35
C LEU A 226 2.82 -1.90 -25.77
N ARG A 227 1.72 -1.73 -26.52
CA ARG A 227 1.63 -2.06 -27.93
C ARG A 227 1.05 -0.89 -28.71
N LEU A 228 1.55 -0.64 -29.92
CA LEU A 228 1.04 0.40 -30.81
C LEU A 228 0.36 -0.23 -32.02
N GLU A 229 -0.89 0.16 -32.27
CA GLU A 229 -1.69 -0.30 -33.41
C GLU A 229 -2.23 0.90 -34.20
N ARG A 230 -2.49 0.72 -35.50
CA ARG A 230 -3.26 1.68 -36.30
C ARG A 230 -4.67 1.16 -36.50
N THR A 231 -5.65 1.90 -36.02
CA THR A 231 -7.08 1.61 -36.21
C THR A 231 -7.71 2.72 -37.02
N ARG A 232 -8.20 2.41 -38.23
CA ARG A 232 -8.83 3.38 -39.15
C ARG A 232 -7.96 4.64 -39.37
N GLY A 233 -6.65 4.44 -39.54
CA GLY A 233 -5.67 5.51 -39.79
C GLY A 233 -5.15 6.22 -38.52
N GLN A 234 -5.83 6.10 -37.38
CA GLN A 234 -5.39 6.66 -36.11
C GLN A 234 -4.42 5.71 -35.39
N LEU A 235 -3.33 6.26 -34.82
CA LEU A 235 -2.43 5.50 -33.97
C LEU A 235 -3.04 5.38 -32.56
N VAL A 236 -3.02 4.17 -31.99
CA VAL A 236 -3.60 3.85 -30.69
C VAL A 236 -2.55 3.11 -29.86
N ALA A 237 -2.31 3.59 -28.65
CA ALA A 237 -1.53 2.86 -27.64
C ALA A 237 -2.44 1.91 -26.87
N ILE A 238 -2.02 0.66 -26.72
CA ILE A 238 -2.72 -0.38 -25.97
C ILE A 238 -1.85 -0.76 -24.79
N LEU A 239 -2.39 -0.53 -23.59
CA LEU A 239 -1.71 -0.75 -22.33
C LEU A 239 -2.40 -1.87 -21.57
N GLU A 240 -1.62 -2.82 -21.08
CA GLU A 240 -2.12 -3.97 -20.31
C GLU A 240 -1.23 -4.19 -19.09
N SER A 241 -1.82 -4.51 -17.94
CA SER A 241 -1.06 -5.01 -16.80
C SER A 241 -0.71 -6.49 -17.02
N ARG A 242 0.56 -6.87 -16.79
CA ARG A 242 1.08 -8.22 -17.01
C ARG A 242 1.48 -8.86 -15.69
N GLY A 243 0.88 -10.00 -15.36
CA GLY A 243 1.17 -10.71 -14.11
C GLY A 243 0.78 -9.92 -12.85
N VAL A 244 -0.14 -8.96 -12.98
CA VAL A 244 -0.64 -8.13 -11.87
C VAL A 244 -2.05 -8.55 -11.52
N GLY A 245 -2.29 -8.86 -10.24
CA GLY A 245 -3.58 -9.33 -9.74
C GLY A 245 -4.45 -8.24 -9.12
N HIS A 246 -4.13 -6.96 -9.28
CA HIS A 246 -4.86 -5.80 -8.74
C HIS A 246 -4.76 -4.65 -9.76
N ALA A 247 -5.34 -3.49 -9.47
CA ALA A 247 -5.22 -2.35 -10.39
C ALA A 247 -3.75 -1.94 -10.57
N PHE A 248 -3.37 -1.45 -11.74
CA PHE A 248 -2.02 -0.98 -12.00
C PHE A 248 -2.03 0.49 -12.47
N PRO A 249 -1.55 1.43 -11.65
CA PRO A 249 -1.00 1.25 -10.30
C PRO A 249 -2.09 1.05 -9.22
N THR A 250 -1.71 0.42 -8.10
CA THR A 250 -2.50 0.33 -6.85
C THR A 250 -1.72 0.93 -5.69
N GLY A 251 -2.35 0.99 -4.52
CA GLY A 251 -1.74 1.34 -3.25
C GLY A 251 -1.99 2.79 -2.89
N ASP A 252 -0.89 3.55 -2.79
CA ASP A 252 -0.91 4.98 -2.49
C ASP A 252 -1.84 5.75 -3.46
N VAL A 253 -2.68 6.61 -2.88
CA VAL A 253 -3.71 7.44 -3.54
C VAL A 253 -3.16 8.29 -4.69
N PHE A 254 -1.87 8.59 -4.71
CA PHE A 254 -1.26 9.48 -5.68
C PHE A 254 -0.66 8.78 -6.90
N ARG A 255 -0.50 7.45 -6.84
CA ARG A 255 0.17 6.69 -7.90
C ARG A 255 -0.63 6.71 -9.18
N HIS A 256 0.05 6.97 -10.29
CA HIS A 256 -0.56 6.95 -11.61
C HIS A 256 0.47 6.66 -12.71
N LEU A 257 -0.01 6.25 -13.87
CA LEU A 257 0.75 6.26 -15.11
C LEU A 257 0.40 7.52 -15.91
N THR A 258 1.39 8.06 -16.60
CA THR A 258 1.15 9.05 -17.66
C THR A 258 1.59 8.46 -18.99
N VAL A 259 0.69 8.50 -19.97
CA VAL A 259 0.98 8.16 -21.36
C VAL A 259 1.34 9.44 -22.09
N TRP A 260 2.48 9.44 -22.77
CA TRP A 260 3.02 10.57 -23.51
C TRP A 260 3.03 10.26 -24.99
N ALA A 261 2.56 11.21 -25.79
CA ALA A 261 2.79 11.28 -27.23
C ALA A 261 3.86 12.34 -27.47
N ASP A 262 5.06 11.89 -27.82
CA ASP A 262 6.27 12.71 -27.85
C ASP A 262 6.50 13.37 -26.47
N ASP A 263 6.32 14.70 -26.38
CA ASP A 263 6.44 15.48 -25.14
C ASP A 263 5.10 15.90 -24.53
N LYS A 264 3.98 15.48 -25.14
CA LYS A 264 2.63 15.84 -24.69
C LYS A 264 2.00 14.70 -23.88
N PRO A 265 1.55 14.92 -22.63
CA PRO A 265 0.76 13.93 -21.92
C PRO A 265 -0.62 13.80 -22.58
N VAL A 266 -1.05 12.57 -22.83
CA VAL A 266 -2.31 12.26 -23.55
C VAL A 266 -3.27 11.41 -22.73
N ALA A 267 -2.80 10.72 -21.69
CA ALA A 267 -3.65 10.03 -20.74
C ALA A 267 -2.99 9.94 -19.36
N ARG A 268 -3.83 10.00 -18.32
CA ARG A 268 -3.47 9.68 -16.92
C ARG A 268 -4.26 8.46 -16.48
N LEU A 269 -3.57 7.42 -16.04
CA LEU A 269 -4.17 6.15 -15.63
C LEU A 269 -3.88 5.90 -14.15
N GLY A 270 -4.89 6.03 -13.30
CA GLY A 270 -4.74 5.89 -11.86
C GLY A 270 -6.01 6.31 -11.14
N GLN A 271 -5.98 6.26 -9.81
CA GLN A 271 -7.04 6.82 -9.01
C GLN A 271 -6.97 8.36 -9.02
N THR A 272 -8.12 9.01 -8.88
CA THR A 272 -8.25 10.46 -8.68
C THR A 272 -9.00 10.72 -7.40
N PHE A 273 -8.54 11.72 -6.66
CA PHE A 273 -9.11 12.10 -5.38
C PHE A 273 -9.22 13.61 -5.28
N GLU A 274 -10.20 14.09 -4.52
CA GLU A 274 -10.41 15.49 -4.20
C GLU A 274 -10.54 15.66 -2.68
N LEU A 275 -10.08 16.80 -2.16
CA LEU A 275 -10.38 17.20 -0.79
C LEU A 275 -11.81 17.76 -0.75
N THR A 276 -12.66 17.15 0.07
CA THR A 276 -14.06 17.54 0.24
C THR A 276 -14.32 17.85 1.71
N ALA A 277 -15.16 18.84 1.99
CA ALA A 277 -15.63 19.11 3.34
C ALA A 277 -16.69 18.07 3.76
N SER A 278 -16.60 17.54 4.97
CA SER A 278 -17.66 16.74 5.58
C SER A 278 -18.76 17.64 6.15
N GLU A 279 -19.90 17.03 6.51
CA GLU A 279 -20.99 17.72 7.20
C GLU A 279 -20.54 18.34 8.54
N GLY A 280 -19.52 17.76 9.19
CA GLY A 280 -18.91 18.26 10.42
C GLY A 280 -17.88 19.37 10.23
N GLY A 281 -17.66 19.85 9.00
CA GLY A 281 -16.68 20.90 8.68
C GLY A 281 -15.22 20.42 8.59
N GLY A 282 -14.97 19.12 8.75
CA GLY A 282 -13.66 18.52 8.53
C GLY A 282 -13.34 18.38 7.03
N LEU A 283 -12.06 18.34 6.66
CA LEU A 283 -11.64 17.97 5.31
C LEU A 283 -11.33 16.47 5.26
N HIS A 284 -11.82 15.80 4.22
CA HIS A 284 -11.46 14.42 3.92
C HIS A 284 -11.15 14.22 2.44
N VAL A 285 -10.38 13.19 2.15
CA VAL A 285 -10.07 12.77 0.79
C VAL A 285 -11.22 11.89 0.28
N ARG A 286 -11.82 12.30 -0.84
CA ARG A 286 -12.88 11.56 -1.53
C ARG A 286 -12.38 11.07 -2.88
N ARG A 287 -12.61 9.81 -3.22
CA ARG A 287 -12.24 9.28 -4.54
C ARG A 287 -13.25 9.75 -5.58
N THR A 288 -12.75 10.34 -6.67
CA THR A 288 -13.57 10.89 -7.76
C THR A 288 -13.55 10.03 -9.02
N GLY A 289 -12.59 9.11 -9.12
CA GLY A 289 -12.48 8.22 -10.28
C GLY A 289 -11.35 7.22 -10.15
N ASN A 290 -11.36 6.25 -11.06
CA ASN A 290 -10.30 5.27 -11.18
C ASN A 290 -10.13 4.87 -12.66
N THR A 291 -9.03 5.29 -13.27
CA THR A 291 -8.63 4.92 -14.64
C THR A 291 -7.40 4.02 -14.64
N ALA A 292 -7.01 3.45 -13.48
CA ALA A 292 -5.90 2.51 -13.40
C ALA A 292 -6.17 1.29 -14.28
N LEU A 293 -5.10 0.70 -14.83
CA LEU A 293 -5.20 -0.50 -15.66
C LEU A 293 -5.80 -1.65 -14.83
N GLN A 294 -6.93 -2.18 -15.28
CA GLN A 294 -7.57 -3.33 -14.63
C GLN A 294 -6.98 -4.64 -15.18
N PRO A 295 -6.74 -5.65 -14.32
CA PRO A 295 -6.35 -6.97 -14.80
C PRO A 295 -7.35 -7.54 -15.80
N PHE A 296 -6.83 -8.15 -16.87
CA PHE A 296 -7.57 -8.72 -18.01
C PHE A 296 -8.25 -7.72 -18.95
N GLU A 297 -8.07 -6.41 -18.73
CA GLU A 297 -8.78 -5.36 -19.48
C GLU A 297 -7.76 -4.39 -20.10
N PRO A 298 -7.41 -4.56 -21.39
CA PRO A 298 -6.54 -3.63 -22.10
C PRO A 298 -7.13 -2.23 -22.18
N THR A 299 -6.36 -1.21 -21.84
CA THR A 299 -6.73 0.20 -22.02
C THR A 299 -6.20 0.71 -23.35
N ARG A 300 -7.07 1.38 -24.12
CA ARG A 300 -6.73 1.92 -25.44
C ARG A 300 -6.72 3.45 -25.39
N VAL A 301 -5.58 4.05 -25.72
CA VAL A 301 -5.38 5.50 -25.75
C VAL A 301 -5.16 5.95 -27.19
N ALA A 302 -6.10 6.74 -27.70
CA ALA A 302 -5.99 7.35 -29.02
C ALA A 302 -4.92 8.45 -29.01
N LEU A 303 -4.00 8.41 -29.99
CA LEU A 303 -2.86 9.31 -30.02
C LEU A 303 -3.06 10.46 -31.02
N PRO A 304 -2.50 11.65 -30.75
CA PRO A 304 -2.51 12.76 -31.70
C PRO A 304 -1.91 12.40 -33.07
N THR A 305 -2.46 12.96 -34.13
CA THR A 305 -1.90 12.81 -35.48
C THR A 305 -0.45 13.31 -35.51
N GLY A 306 0.45 12.48 -36.05
CA GLY A 306 1.86 12.85 -36.17
C GLY A 306 2.75 12.41 -35.01
N THR A 307 2.18 11.78 -33.96
CA THR A 307 2.93 11.18 -32.86
C THR A 307 4.06 10.30 -33.41
N ARG A 308 5.31 10.58 -32.99
CA ARG A 308 6.50 9.83 -33.42
C ARG A 308 6.95 8.82 -32.38
N ARG A 309 6.75 9.11 -31.11
CA ARG A 309 7.15 8.26 -29.99
C ARG A 309 6.06 8.23 -28.93
N VAL A 310 5.88 7.07 -28.32
CA VAL A 310 4.97 6.88 -27.19
C VAL A 310 5.79 6.44 -25.99
N ARG A 311 5.58 7.10 -24.85
CA ARG A 311 6.24 6.76 -23.59
C ARG A 311 5.22 6.58 -22.50
N VAL A 312 5.49 5.70 -21.55
CA VAL A 312 4.67 5.50 -20.36
C VAL A 312 5.55 5.69 -19.14
N THR A 313 5.21 6.67 -18.31
CA THR A 313 5.88 6.93 -17.05
C THR A 313 5.00 6.51 -15.88
N TYR A 314 5.62 5.98 -14.83
CA TYR A 314 4.99 5.72 -13.55
C TYR A 314 5.39 6.81 -12.56
N HIS A 315 4.41 7.29 -11.81
CA HIS A 315 4.54 8.36 -10.84
C HIS A 315 4.25 7.82 -9.44
N TYR A 316 5.20 7.99 -8.50
CA TYR A 316 5.04 7.57 -7.11
C TYR A 316 4.24 8.57 -6.27
N ALA A 317 4.15 9.82 -6.73
CA ALA A 317 3.48 10.91 -6.05
C ALA A 317 2.59 11.70 -7.03
N GLU A 318 1.81 12.62 -6.49
CA GLU A 318 0.93 13.46 -7.28
C GLU A 318 1.73 14.58 -7.93
N ASP A 319 1.27 15.06 -9.07
CA ASP A 319 1.75 16.25 -9.77
C ASP A 319 2.18 17.42 -8.86
N ARG A 320 1.37 17.74 -7.84
CA ARG A 320 1.70 18.82 -6.88
C ARG A 320 2.90 18.53 -6.00
N HIS A 321 3.15 17.26 -5.67
CA HIS A 321 4.33 16.83 -4.92
C HIS A 321 5.57 16.83 -5.83
N GLU A 322 5.42 16.41 -7.08
CA GLU A 322 6.51 16.49 -8.07
C GLU A 322 6.96 17.92 -8.36
N ARG A 323 6.00 18.85 -8.46
CA ARG A 323 6.28 20.27 -8.73
C ARG A 323 6.89 21.00 -7.53
N ARG A 324 6.69 20.51 -6.30
CA ARG A 324 7.28 21.09 -5.09
C ARG A 324 8.81 20.98 -5.06
N GLY A 325 9.39 19.99 -5.74
CA GLY A 325 10.84 19.81 -5.84
C GLY A 325 11.52 19.41 -4.53
N THR A 326 10.75 18.97 -3.52
CA THR A 326 11.27 18.52 -2.21
C THR A 326 11.83 17.10 -2.27
N VAL A 327 11.40 16.29 -3.24
CA VAL A 327 11.94 14.95 -3.53
C VAL A 327 12.49 14.96 -4.96
N PRO A 328 13.71 14.42 -5.20
CA PRO A 328 14.28 14.33 -6.55
C PRO A 328 13.36 13.63 -7.55
N ARG A 329 13.25 14.18 -8.77
CA ARG A 329 12.31 13.69 -9.80
C ARG A 329 12.56 12.22 -10.18
N ASP A 330 13.80 11.77 -10.18
CA ASP A 330 14.19 10.38 -10.47
C ASP A 330 13.78 9.37 -9.36
N GLN A 331 13.37 9.87 -8.19
CA GLN A 331 12.73 9.10 -7.13
C GLN A 331 11.20 9.14 -7.21
N LEU A 332 10.63 10.10 -7.96
CA LEU A 332 9.19 10.29 -8.11
C LEU A 332 8.64 9.74 -9.42
N VAL A 333 9.46 9.68 -10.48
CA VAL A 333 9.02 9.31 -11.82
C VAL A 333 10.01 8.34 -12.45
N ILE A 334 9.48 7.27 -13.02
CA ILE A 334 10.24 6.28 -13.79
C ILE A 334 9.57 6.05 -15.15
N GLU A 335 10.37 6.01 -16.22
CA GLU A 335 9.92 5.53 -17.51
C GLU A 335 9.83 4.00 -17.50
N LEU A 336 8.62 3.48 -17.75
CA LEU A 336 8.35 2.04 -17.78
C LEU A 336 8.52 1.44 -19.17
N ALA A 337 8.10 2.18 -20.19
CA ALA A 337 8.14 1.75 -21.57
C ALA A 337 8.24 2.95 -22.51
N ALA A 338 8.93 2.75 -23.63
CA ALA A 338 8.94 3.69 -24.75
C ALA A 338 8.98 2.91 -26.06
N GLN A 339 8.21 3.36 -27.05
CA GLN A 339 8.16 2.76 -28.37
C GLN A 339 8.01 3.83 -29.44
N ASP A 340 8.79 3.75 -30.52
CA ASP A 340 8.61 4.61 -31.68
C ASP A 340 7.40 4.17 -32.50
N ALA A 341 6.66 5.14 -33.03
CA ALA A 341 5.47 4.89 -33.81
C ALA A 341 5.82 4.11 -35.09
N PRO A 342 5.04 3.08 -35.45
CA PRO A 342 5.25 2.36 -36.69
C PRO A 342 5.10 3.31 -37.88
N ALA A 343 5.96 3.12 -38.89
CA ALA A 343 5.91 3.84 -40.16
C ALA A 343 4.48 3.81 -40.73
N ARG A 344 4.07 4.92 -41.37
CA ARG A 344 2.82 4.93 -42.15
C ARG A 344 3.06 4.01 -43.36
N ARG A 345 2.44 2.84 -43.35
CA ARG A 345 2.34 2.00 -44.55
C ARG A 345 1.33 2.60 -45.51
#